data_AF-A0A1H9VC35-F1
#
_entry.id   AF-A0A1H9VC35-F1
#
_cell.length_a   1.000
_cell.length_b   1.000
_cell.length_c   1.000
_cell.angle_alpha   90.00
_cell.angle_beta   90.00
_cell.angle_gamma   90.00
#
_symmetry.space_group_name_H-M   'P 1'
#
loop_
_entity.id
_entity.type
_entity.pdbx_description
1 polymer ?
#
loop_
_entity_poly.entity_id
_entity_poly.type
_entity_poly.pdbx_seq_one_letter_code
_entity_poly.pdbx_strand_id
1 'polypeptide(L)'
;MKVWIQVHTKKGWKTIARPGGSGQKKNPKIVKSGGGSGKVAVARKRCHKPSKRHSFRSLVDVDILGVGDTPEKLITKTKRIRCGL
;
A
#
# COMPACT_ATOMS: atom_id res chain seq x y z
N MET A 1 -10.53 -7.46 4.14
CA MET A 1 -9.98 -6.11 3.90
C MET A 1 -9.02 -6.07 2.71
N LYS A 2 -9.02 -4.95 2.00
CA LYS A 2 -8.14 -4.65 0.86
C LYS A 2 -7.17 -3.54 1.24
N VAL A 3 -5.89 -3.71 0.91
CA VAL A 3 -4.83 -2.74 1.23
C VAL A 3 -4.04 -2.35 -0.02
N TRP A 4 -4.00 -1.06 -0.34
CA TRP A 4 -3.12 -0.52 -1.38
C TRP A 4 -1.96 0.22 -0.74
N ILE A 5 -0.74 -0.26 -0.96
CA ILE A 5 0.46 0.46 -0.54
C ILE A 5 0.80 1.47 -1.63
N GLN A 6 0.96 2.73 -1.26
CA GLN A 6 1.23 3.84 -2.17
C GLN A 6 2.56 4.51 -1.86
N VAL A 7 3.22 4.99 -2.92
CA VAL A 7 4.39 5.85 -2.84
C VAL A 7 4.06 7.21 -3.42
N HIS A 8 4.54 8.29 -2.80
CA HIS A 8 4.39 9.63 -3.34
C HIS A 8 5.36 9.85 -4.50
N THR A 9 4.86 10.41 -5.60
CA THR A 9 5.61 10.75 -6.81
C THR A 9 5.37 12.21 -7.17
N LYS A 10 6.07 12.73 -8.19
CA LYS A 10 5.80 14.09 -8.71
C LYS A 10 4.36 14.26 -9.20
N LYS A 11 3.72 13.18 -9.65
CA LYS A 11 2.33 13.15 -10.13
C LYS A 11 1.33 12.79 -9.02
N GLY A 12 1.75 12.89 -7.76
CA GLY A 12 0.95 12.48 -6.60
C GLY A 12 1.15 11.01 -6.20
N TRP A 13 0.19 10.48 -5.44
CA TRP A 13 0.25 9.14 -4.87
C TRP A 13 0.02 8.04 -5.91
N LYS A 14 0.91 7.04 -5.93
CA LYS A 14 0.82 5.90 -6.85
C LYS A 14 0.91 4.59 -6.09
N THR A 15 -0.04 3.69 -6.34
CA THR A 15 -0.01 2.31 -5.83
C THR A 15 1.20 1.55 -6.36
N ILE A 16 1.92 0.87 -5.47
CA ILE A 16 3.03 -0.01 -5.81
C ILE A 16 2.57 -1.48 -5.85
N ALA A 17 2.70 -2.12 -7.01
CA ALA A 17 2.51 -3.57 -7.18
C ALA A 17 3.87 -4.30 -7.26
N ARG A 18 3.87 -5.64 -7.17
CA ARG A 18 5.04 -6.57 -7.03
C ARG A 18 6.23 -6.26 -7.98
N PRO A 19 7.45 -6.78 -7.69
CA PRO A 19 8.58 -6.65 -8.61
C PRO A 19 8.35 -7.55 -9.85
N GLY A 20 8.67 -7.06 -11.04
CA GLY A 20 8.76 -7.88 -12.26
C GLY A 20 7.72 -7.63 -13.36
N GLY A 21 6.79 -6.68 -13.21
CA GLY A 21 5.82 -6.38 -14.26
C GLY A 21 5.71 -4.89 -14.54
N SER A 22 6.36 -4.41 -15.59
CA SER A 22 5.94 -3.21 -16.31
C SER A 22 4.56 -3.47 -16.93
N GLY A 23 3.49 -3.40 -16.13
CA GLY A 23 2.13 -3.49 -16.67
C GLY A 23 1.05 -4.17 -15.83
N GLN A 24 1.33 -4.86 -14.73
CA GLN A 24 0.28 -5.63 -14.03
C GLN A 24 -0.32 -4.91 -12.80
N LYS A 25 -1.45 -4.28 -13.09
CA LYS A 25 -2.62 -3.85 -12.28
C LYS A 25 -2.37 -3.37 -10.84
N LYS A 26 -2.89 -2.16 -10.56
CA LYS A 26 -2.99 -1.46 -9.25
C LYS A 26 -3.91 -2.20 -8.24
N ASN A 27 -3.79 -3.53 -8.16
CA ASN A 27 -4.68 -4.37 -7.37
C ASN A 27 -4.34 -4.26 -5.87
N PRO A 28 -5.35 -4.27 -4.99
CA PRO A 28 -5.13 -4.31 -3.55
C PRO A 28 -4.47 -5.62 -3.14
N LYS A 29 -3.80 -5.58 -1.98
CA LYS A 29 -3.45 -6.77 -1.19
C LYS A 29 -4.65 -7.17 -0.36
N ILE A 30 -5.08 -8.42 -0.52
CA ILE A 30 -6.15 -8.97 0.31
C ILE A 30 -5.53 -9.48 1.61
N VAL A 31 -5.98 -8.92 2.72
CA VAL A 31 -5.65 -9.43 4.06
C VAL A 31 -6.93 -10.07 4.60
N LYS A 32 -6.89 -11.40 4.77
CA LYS A 32 -8.02 -12.19 5.28
C LYS A 32 -8.19 -11.97 6.79
N SER A 33 -9.43 -12.01 7.26
CA SER A 33 -9.78 -11.98 8.69
C SER A 33 -9.27 -13.23 9.43
N GLY A 34 -9.18 -13.16 10.76
CA GLY A 34 -8.92 -14.32 11.62
C GLY A 34 -7.45 -14.76 11.76
N GLY A 35 -6.48 -13.91 11.43
CA GLY A 35 -5.05 -14.28 11.49
C GLY A 35 -4.14 -13.38 12.34
N GLY A 36 -4.71 -12.40 13.06
CA GLY A 36 -3.96 -11.48 13.92
C GLY A 36 -2.84 -10.71 13.19
N SER A 37 -1.81 -10.31 13.96
CA SER A 37 -0.65 -9.55 13.47
C SER A 37 0.20 -10.30 12.43
N GLY A 38 0.03 -11.61 12.29
CA GLY A 38 0.74 -12.44 11.31
C GLY A 38 0.28 -12.24 9.86
N LYS A 39 -0.83 -11.54 9.61
CA LYS A 39 -1.30 -11.25 8.25
C LYS A 39 -0.90 -9.84 7.83
N VAL A 40 0.09 -9.75 6.93
CA VAL A 40 0.66 -8.48 6.48
C VAL A 40 0.48 -8.24 4.98
N ALA A 41 0.19 -7.00 4.61
CA ALA A 41 0.26 -6.56 3.22
C ALA A 41 1.69 -6.08 2.90
N VAL A 42 2.34 -6.71 1.93
CA VAL A 42 3.73 -6.39 1.55
C VAL A 42 3.78 -5.91 0.09
N ALA A 43 4.53 -4.84 -0.16
CA ALA A 43 4.89 -4.39 -1.49
C ALA A 43 6.40 -4.17 -1.60
N ARG A 44 6.96 -4.44 -2.79
CA ARG A 44 8.37 -4.21 -3.08
C ARG A 44 8.49 -3.05 -4.04
N LYS A 45 9.38 -2.10 -3.75
CA LYS A 45 9.68 -0.98 -4.63
C LYS A 45 11.16 -1.02 -4.96
N ARG A 46 11.50 -1.16 -6.26
CA ARG A 46 12.88 -0.96 -6.72
C ARG A 46 13.27 0.50 -6.52
N CYS A 47 14.28 0.71 -5.69
CA CYS A 47 14.89 2.01 -5.44
C CYS A 47 16.14 2.11 -6.33
N HIS A 48 16.18 3.07 -7.24
CA HIS A 48 17.34 3.25 -8.13
C HIS A 48 18.40 4.19 -7.54
N LYS A 49 18.10 4.87 -6.42
CA LYS A 49 19.00 5.84 -5.78
C LYS A 49 18.90 5.69 -4.25
N PRO A 50 19.89 5.06 -3.58
CA PRO A 50 19.85 4.72 -2.15
C PRO A 50 19.92 5.94 -1.19
N SER A 51 20.07 7.16 -1.71
CA SER A 51 20.01 8.39 -0.90
C SER A 51 18.63 9.05 -0.89
N LYS A 52 17.71 8.63 -1.76
CA LYS A 52 16.42 9.30 -1.93
C LYS A 52 15.41 8.85 -0.86
N ARG A 53 14.79 9.83 -0.19
CA ARG A 53 13.63 9.60 0.70
C ARG A 53 12.36 9.45 -0.13
N HIS A 54 11.57 8.45 0.20
CA HIS A 54 10.26 8.20 -0.38
C HIS A 54 9.19 8.25 0.71
N SER A 55 8.09 8.93 0.41
CA SER A 55 6.91 8.95 1.27
C SER A 55 5.98 7.81 0.90
N PHE A 56 5.58 7.04 1.90
CA PHE A 56 4.69 5.90 1.76
C PHE A 56 3.45 6.07 2.62
N ARG A 57 2.33 5.54 2.15
CA ARG A 57 1.09 5.39 2.92
C ARG A 57 0.35 4.14 2.46
N SER A 58 -0.61 3.69 3.24
CA SER A 58 -1.57 2.66 2.86
C SER A 58 -2.95 3.28 2.71
N LEU A 59 -3.69 2.84 1.70
CA LEU A 59 -5.15 2.94 1.66
C LEU A 59 -5.71 1.60 2.12
N VAL A 60 -6.61 1.62 3.08
CA VAL A 60 -7.26 0.43 3.63
C VAL A 60 -8.74 0.56 3.41
N ASP A 61 -9.30 -0.46 2.80
CA ASP A 61 -10.73 -0.65 2.60
C ASP A 61 -11.16 -1.83 3.49
N VAL A 62 -12.02 -1.52 4.45
CA VAL A 62 -12.41 -2.40 5.54
C VAL A 62 -13.90 -2.68 5.39
N ASP A 63 -14.22 -3.94 5.16
CA ASP A 63 -15.59 -4.43 5.18
C ASP A 63 -15.98 -4.67 6.65
N ILE A 64 -16.96 -3.94 7.18
CA ILE A 64 -17.49 -4.12 8.54
C ILE A 64 -18.79 -4.92 8.43
N LEU A 65 -18.84 -6.09 9.06
CA LEU A 65 -20.04 -6.92 9.03
C LEU A 65 -21.22 -6.21 9.71
N GLY A 66 -22.37 -6.19 9.03
CA GLY A 66 -23.58 -5.52 9.52
C GLY A 66 -23.64 -4.01 9.29
N VAL A 67 -22.63 -3.42 8.64
CA VAL A 67 -22.61 -2.01 8.24
C VAL A 67 -22.58 -1.94 6.71
N GLY A 68 -23.33 -1.00 6.13
CA GLY A 68 -23.30 -0.77 4.68
C GLY A 68 -21.92 -0.29 4.22
N ASP A 69 -21.48 -0.76 3.06
CA ASP A 69 -20.21 -0.34 2.47
C ASP A 69 -20.21 1.18 2.22
N THR A 70 -19.13 1.84 2.64
CA THR A 70 -18.91 3.27 2.33
C THR A 70 -17.78 3.41 1.31
N PRO A 71 -17.80 4.45 0.46
CA PRO A 71 -16.72 4.68 -0.51
C PRO A 71 -15.42 5.15 0.17
N GLU A 72 -15.49 5.54 1.44
CA GLU A 72 -14.40 6.07 2.23
C GLU A 72 -13.31 5.00 2.46
N LYS A 73 -12.05 5.44 2.42
CA LYS A 73 -10.90 4.57 2.63
C LYS A 73 -10.08 5.14 3.76
N LEU A 74 -9.72 4.29 4.71
CA LEU A 74 -8.79 4.68 5.76
C LEU A 74 -7.41 4.92 5.14
N ILE A 75 -6.87 6.12 5.36
CA ILE A 75 -5.55 6.51 4.88
C ILE A 75 -4.60 6.55 6.07
N THR A 76 -3.56 5.72 6.06
CA THR A 76 -2.58 5.72 7.15
C THR A 76 -1.72 6.98 7.12
N LYS A 77 -1.21 7.39 8.29
CA LYS A 77 -0.19 8.43 8.39
C LYS A 77 0.97 8.16 7.42
N THR A 78 1.42 9.22 6.74
CA THR A 78 2.54 9.12 5.79
C THR A 78 3.84 8.82 6.53
N LYS A 79 4.57 7.80 6.07
CA LYS A 79 5.92 7.49 6.55
C LYS A 79 6.95 7.87 5.49
N ARG A 80 7.94 8.69 5.86
CA ARG A 80 9.03 9.10 4.96
C ARG A 80 10.26 8.25 5.27
N ILE A 81 10.58 7.32 4.38
CA ILE A 81 11.62 6.32 4.57
C ILE A 81 12.71 6.55 3.52
N ARG A 82 13.98 6.48 3.91
CA ARG A 82 15.08 6.43 2.93
C ARG A 82 15.01 5.08 2.21
N CYS A 83 15.13 5.08 0.88
CA CYS A 83 15.46 3.86 0.19
C CYS A 83 16.87 3.43 0.63
N GLY A 84 17.01 2.55 1.61
CA GLY A 84 18.31 2.07 2.08
C GLY A 84 18.71 0.78 1.36
N LEU A 85 19.96 0.78 0.90
CA LEU A 85 20.81 -0.30 0.34
C LEU A 85 20.12 -1.60 -0.11
#